data_AF-A0A0Q4LN73-F1
#
_entry.id   AF-A0A0Q4LN73-F1
#
_cell.length_a   1.000
_cell.length_b   1.000
_cell.length_c   1.000
_cell.angle_alpha   90.00
_cell.angle_beta   90.00
_cell.angle_gamma   90.00
#
_symmetry.space_group_name_H-M   'P 1'
#
loop_
_entity.id
_entity.type
_entity.pdbx_description
1 polymer ?
#
loop_
_entity_poly.entity_id
_entity_poly.type
_entity_poly.pdbx_seq_one_letter_code
_entity_poly.pdbx_strand_id
1 'polypeptide(L)'
;MNNKLKLGICFLVTAWLFTGIKCDDEFYEYSVFLKYRPTFQYYFESRLGMQDMPENYPKELAIKEALYDEFINEKHWSVNKFLEISVCGILILGSLYFLTSGLIKQFNHDK
;
A
#
# COMPACT_ATOMS: atom_id res chain seq x y z
N MET A 1 -13.99 -23.37 -0.02
CA MET A 1 -13.27 -22.29 -0.73
C MET A 1 -12.21 -22.87 -1.64
N ASN A 2 -12.31 -22.64 -2.95
CA ASN A 2 -11.35 -23.20 -3.91
C ASN A 2 -9.94 -22.59 -3.77
N ASN A 3 -8.92 -23.31 -4.26
CA ASN A 3 -7.51 -22.91 -4.12
C ASN A 3 -7.18 -21.57 -4.77
N LYS A 4 -7.85 -21.21 -5.87
CA LYS A 4 -7.65 -19.90 -6.52
C LYS A 4 -8.13 -18.76 -5.62
N LEU A 5 -9.28 -18.94 -4.97
CA LEU A 5 -9.83 -17.95 -4.04
C LEU A 5 -8.97 -17.81 -2.78
N LYS A 6 -8.43 -18.92 -2.25
CA LYS A 6 -7.42 -18.88 -1.16
C LYS A 6 -6.18 -18.09 -1.57
N LEU A 7 -5.66 -18.34 -2.78
CA LEU A 7 -4.50 -17.62 -3.30
C LEU A 7 -4.80 -16.14 -3.53
N GLY A 8 -6.00 -15.81 -4.03
CA GLY A 8 -6.45 -14.42 -4.21
C GLY A 8 -6.53 -13.66 -2.90
N ILE A 9 -7.04 -14.27 -1.83
CA ILE A 9 -7.04 -13.66 -0.48
C ILE A 9 -5.60 -13.45 0.00
N CYS A 10 -4.72 -14.43 -0.16
CA CYS A 10 -3.30 -14.29 0.20
C CYS A 10 -2.63 -13.13 -0.55
N PHE A 11 -2.85 -13.03 -1.86
CA PHE A 11 -2.37 -11.92 -2.69
C PHE A 11 -2.96 -10.58 -2.24
N LEU A 12 -4.25 -10.52 -1.90
CA LEU A 12 -4.91 -9.30 -1.43
C LEU A 12 -4.33 -8.83 -0.11
N VAL A 13 -4.15 -9.72 0.87
CA VAL A 13 -3.54 -9.37 2.16
C VAL A 13 -2.10 -8.92 1.96
N THR A 14 -1.34 -9.61 1.11
CA THR A 14 0.05 -9.23 0.80
C THR A 14 0.10 -7.86 0.11
N ALA A 15 -0.78 -7.62 -0.88
CA ALA A 15 -0.89 -6.32 -1.54
C ALA A 15 -1.21 -5.22 -0.53
N TRP A 16 -2.23 -5.40 0.32
CA TRP A 16 -2.59 -4.40 1.33
C TRP A 16 -1.42 -4.12 2.31
N LEU A 17 -0.75 -5.16 2.79
CA LEU A 17 0.32 -5.00 3.77
C LEU A 17 1.58 -4.36 3.18
N PHE A 18 1.91 -4.65 1.91
CA PHE A 18 3.18 -4.24 1.31
C PHE A 18 3.08 -3.11 0.28
N THR A 19 1.91 -2.82 -0.29
CA THR A 19 1.73 -1.64 -1.13
C THR A 19 1.13 -0.49 -0.32
N GLY A 20 1.40 0.73 -0.75
CA GLY A 20 0.80 1.93 -0.18
C GLY A 20 0.59 3.00 -1.25
N ILE A 21 -0.22 3.98 -0.92
CA ILE A 21 -0.40 5.21 -1.70
C ILE A 21 0.24 6.33 -0.91
N LYS A 22 1.14 7.06 -1.56
CA LYS A 22 1.66 8.32 -1.02
C LYS A 22 1.00 9.50 -1.73
N CYS A 23 0.68 10.52 -0.94
CA CYS A 23 0.23 11.83 -1.37
C CYS A 23 1.32 12.84 -0.99
N ASP A 24 1.74 13.62 -1.97
CA ASP A 24 2.58 14.79 -1.75
C ASP A 24 1.68 16.03 -1.77
N ASP A 25 1.44 16.65 -0.61
CA ASP A 25 0.56 17.83 -0.51
C ASP A 25 1.13 19.05 -1.25
N GLU A 26 2.44 19.10 -1.54
CA GLU A 26 3.04 20.20 -2.31
C GLU A 26 2.61 20.19 -3.77
N PHE A 27 2.37 19.00 -4.33
CA PHE A 27 2.09 18.82 -5.76
C PHE A 27 0.74 18.12 -6.04
N TYR A 28 0.00 17.74 -4.99
CA TYR A 28 -1.21 16.91 -5.07
C TYR A 28 -1.00 15.63 -5.91
N GLU A 29 0.22 15.09 -5.88
CA GLU A 29 0.60 13.92 -6.66
C GLU A 29 0.38 12.64 -5.86
N TYR A 30 -0.40 11.73 -6.45
CA TYR A 30 -0.64 10.39 -5.90
C TYR A 30 0.24 9.37 -6.60
N SER A 31 0.99 8.60 -5.83
CA SER A 31 1.78 7.50 -6.38
C SER A 31 1.70 6.26 -5.51
N VAL A 32 1.71 5.10 -6.18
CA VAL A 32 1.79 3.80 -5.50
C VAL A 32 3.25 3.50 -5.25
N PHE A 33 3.56 3.00 -4.06
CA PHE A 33 4.90 2.59 -3.67
C PHE A 33 4.88 1.24 -2.95
N LEU A 34 6.04 0.59 -2.89
CA LEU A 34 6.22 -0.63 -2.11
C LEU A 34 6.84 -0.31 -0.75
N LYS A 35 6.12 -0.67 0.31
CA LYS A 35 6.57 -0.56 1.69
C LYS A 35 7.71 -1.53 1.94
N TYR A 36 8.75 -1.06 2.64
CA TYR A 36 9.89 -1.89 3.01
C TYR A 36 9.54 -2.97 4.07
N ARG A 37 8.46 -2.77 4.84
CA ARG A 37 7.91 -3.70 5.83
C ARG A 37 6.37 -3.72 5.81
N PRO A 38 5.72 -4.81 6.23
CA PRO A 38 4.26 -4.89 6.21
C PRO A 38 3.63 -3.95 7.26
N THR A 39 2.61 -3.18 6.84
CA THR A 39 1.78 -2.36 7.76
C THR A 39 0.34 -2.27 7.29
N PHE A 40 -0.59 -2.05 8.23
CA PHE A 40 -1.99 -1.78 7.91
C PHE A 40 -2.23 -0.34 7.41
N GLN A 41 -1.29 0.58 7.65
CA GLN A 41 -1.36 1.94 7.11
C GLN A 41 -1.23 1.87 5.59
N TYR A 42 -2.26 2.30 4.86
CA TYR A 42 -2.26 2.23 3.39
C TYR A 42 -2.00 3.59 2.72
N TYR A 43 -2.46 4.67 3.35
CA TYR A 43 -2.30 6.04 2.85
C TYR A 43 -1.23 6.79 3.64
N PHE A 44 -0.29 7.41 2.94
CA PHE A 44 0.79 8.19 3.52
C PHE A 44 0.68 9.61 2.96
N GLU A 45 0.41 10.59 3.81
CA GLU A 45 0.23 12.00 3.44
C GLU A 45 1.33 12.80 4.14
N SER A 46 2.12 13.56 3.37
CA SER A 46 3.06 14.55 3.90
C SER A 46 2.33 15.88 3.94
N ARG A 47 2.18 16.47 5.13
CA ARG A 47 1.52 17.77 5.23
C ARG A 47 2.56 18.88 5.15
N LEU A 48 2.28 19.88 4.33
CA LEU A 48 3.06 21.11 4.24
C LEU A 48 3.18 21.80 5.62
N GLY A 49 4.41 22.20 6.00
CA GLY A 49 4.67 23.02 7.19
C GLY A 49 4.75 22.25 8.52
N MET A 50 4.87 20.93 8.46
CA MET A 50 4.97 20.03 9.61
C MET A 50 6.36 20.03 10.28
N GLN A 51 7.38 20.50 9.58
CA GLN A 51 8.74 20.61 10.13
C GLN A 51 8.86 21.69 11.22
N ASP A 52 7.95 22.67 11.22
CA ASP A 52 7.89 23.80 12.17
C ASP A 52 6.79 23.64 13.23
N MET A 53 6.46 22.40 13.61
CA MET A 53 5.37 22.14 14.56
C MET A 53 5.67 22.66 15.99
N PRO A 54 4.74 23.38 16.63
CA PRO A 54 4.86 23.77 18.03
C PRO A 54 4.68 22.55 18.96
N GLU A 55 5.17 22.65 20.20
CA GLU A 55 5.13 21.58 21.21
C GLU A 55 3.71 21.04 21.54
N ASN A 56 2.68 21.85 21.27
CA ASN A 56 1.26 21.50 21.45
C ASN A 56 0.62 20.82 20.22
N TYR A 57 1.42 20.41 19.23
CA TYR A 57 0.88 19.81 18.02
C TYR A 57 0.18 18.46 18.29
N PRO A 58 -0.93 18.14 17.60
CA PRO A 58 -1.67 16.90 17.84
C PRO A 58 -0.78 15.66 17.65
N LYS A 59 -0.68 14.83 18.70
CA LYS A 59 0.16 13.62 18.71
C LYS A 59 -0.12 12.68 17.54
N GLU A 60 -1.38 12.55 17.12
CA GLU A 60 -1.76 11.68 16.00
C GLU A 60 -1.18 12.12 14.66
N LEU A 61 -1.09 13.43 14.45
CA LEU A 61 -0.56 14.01 13.23
C LEU A 61 0.97 13.92 13.21
N ALA A 62 1.63 14.10 14.36
CA ALA A 62 3.07 13.85 14.50
C ALA A 62 3.43 12.38 14.21
N ILE A 63 2.59 11.42 14.60
CA ILE A 63 2.79 9.99 14.28
C ILE A 63 2.66 9.74 12.76
N LYS A 64 1.70 10.39 12.09
CA LYS A 64 1.53 10.25 10.64
C LYS A 64 2.74 10.79 9.87
N GLU A 65 3.29 11.91 10.32
CA GLU A 65 4.51 12.49 9.75
C GLU A 65 5.69 11.55 9.91
N ALA A 66 5.92 11.06 11.13
CA ALA A 66 7.00 10.11 11.39
C ALA A 66 6.87 8.82 10.54
N LEU A 67 5.65 8.36 10.28
CA LEU A 67 5.40 7.25 9.37
C LEU A 67 5.66 7.61 7.90
N TYR A 68 5.31 8.83 7.48
CA TYR A 68 5.64 9.31 6.14
C TYR A 68 7.15 9.34 5.95
N ASP A 69 7.87 9.99 6.88
CA ASP A 69 9.33 10.07 6.84
C ASP A 69 9.98 8.69 6.80
N GLU A 70 9.58 7.79 7.71
CA GLU A 70 10.13 6.44 7.78
C GLU A 70 9.93 5.67 6.45
N PHE A 71 8.74 5.70 5.86
CA PHE A 71 8.37 4.86 4.71
C PHE A 71 8.65 5.50 3.35
N ILE A 72 8.68 6.83 3.28
CA ILE A 72 8.76 7.57 2.03
C ILE A 72 10.08 8.31 1.88
N ASN A 73 10.68 8.82 2.96
CA ASN A 73 11.88 9.65 2.87
C ASN A 73 13.15 8.89 3.27
N GLU A 74 13.07 8.05 4.32
CA GLU A 74 14.23 7.38 4.90
C GLU A 74 14.45 5.97 4.34
N LYS A 75 13.40 5.14 4.33
CA LYS A 75 13.53 3.72 3.98
C LYS A 75 12.72 3.37 2.76
N HIS A 76 13.44 3.06 1.70
CA HIS A 76 12.87 2.53 0.47
C HIS A 76 13.10 1.03 0.37
N TRP A 77 12.14 0.32 -0.23
CA TRP A 77 12.35 -1.08 -0.55
C TRP A 77 13.34 -1.27 -1.70
N SER A 78 13.33 -0.36 -2.69
CA SER A 78 14.26 -0.37 -3.82
C SER A 78 14.53 1.05 -4.31
N VAL A 79 15.75 1.31 -4.75
CA VAL A 79 16.11 2.56 -5.45
C VAL A 79 15.57 2.53 -6.89
N ASN A 80 15.29 1.35 -7.43
CA ASN A 80 14.78 1.18 -8.78
C ASN A 80 13.24 1.31 -8.81
N LYS A 81 12.77 2.50 -9.19
CA LYS A 81 11.34 2.82 -9.34
C LYS A 81 10.59 1.86 -10.27
N PHE A 82 11.20 1.45 -11.38
CA PHE A 82 10.53 0.53 -12.31
C PHE A 82 10.28 -0.83 -11.66
N LEU A 83 11.27 -1.34 -10.92
CA LEU A 83 11.15 -2.62 -10.21
C LEU A 83 10.08 -2.54 -9.12
N GLU A 84 10.08 -1.44 -8.34
CA GLU A 84 9.06 -1.20 -7.31
C GLU A 84 7.65 -1.18 -7.87
N ILE A 85 7.40 -0.35 -8.90
CA ILE A 85 6.10 -0.23 -9.56
C ILE A 85 5.67 -1.57 -10.16
N SER A 86 6.61 -2.33 -10.73
CA SER A 86 6.33 -3.65 -11.30
C SER A 86 5.86 -4.64 -10.23
N VAL A 87 6.49 -4.66 -9.05
CA VAL A 87 6.07 -5.53 -7.94
C VAL A 87 4.70 -5.12 -7.42
N CYS A 88 4.45 -3.82 -7.23
CA CYS A 88 3.12 -3.31 -6.88
C CYS A 88 2.07 -3.76 -7.91
N GLY A 89 2.37 -3.63 -9.20
CA GLY A 89 1.50 -4.07 -10.29
C GLY A 89 1.20 -5.57 -10.24
N ILE A 90 2.20 -6.41 -10.00
CA ILE A 90 2.03 -7.87 -9.86
C ILE A 90 1.12 -8.21 -8.68
N LEU A 91 1.32 -7.57 -7.53
CA LEU A 91 0.51 -7.81 -6.34
C LEU A 91 -0.96 -7.42 -6.56
N ILE A 92 -1.19 -6.21 -7.09
CA ILE A 92 -2.54 -5.68 -7.32
C ILE A 92 -3.25 -6.49 -8.42
N LEU A 93 -2.65 -6.64 -9.61
CA LEU A 93 -3.26 -7.36 -10.72
C LEU A 93 -3.40 -8.86 -10.41
N GLY A 94 -2.43 -9.44 -9.72
CA GLY A 94 -2.49 -10.83 -9.26
C GLY A 94 -3.64 -11.05 -8.29
N SER A 95 -3.84 -10.15 -7.32
CA SER A 95 -4.98 -10.21 -6.41
C SER A 95 -6.31 -10.18 -7.18
N LEU A 96 -6.46 -9.27 -8.13
CA LEU A 96 -7.67 -9.12 -8.93
C LEU A 96 -7.95 -10.38 -9.75
N TYR A 97 -6.93 -10.92 -10.41
CA TYR A 97 -7.05 -12.14 -11.23
C TYR A 97 -7.48 -13.35 -10.40
N PHE A 98 -6.79 -13.63 -9.29
CA PHE A 98 -7.07 -14.83 -8.50
C PHE A 98 -8.39 -14.74 -7.74
N LEU A 99 -8.77 -13.54 -7.28
CA LEU A 99 -10.08 -13.31 -6.65
C LEU A 99 -11.22 -13.50 -7.67
N THR A 100 -11.15 -12.86 -8.83
CA THR A 100 -12.19 -12.97 -9.87
C THR A 100 -12.32 -14.40 -10.40
N SER A 101 -11.19 -15.04 -10.77
CA SER A 101 -11.19 -16.44 -11.23
C SER A 101 -11.67 -17.40 -10.13
N GLY A 102 -11.31 -17.13 -8.87
CA GLY A 102 -11.76 -17.88 -7.71
C GLY A 102 -13.26 -17.76 -7.48
N LEU A 103 -13.83 -16.55 -7.54
CA LEU A 103 -15.25 -16.29 -7.37
C LEU A 103 -16.08 -16.94 -8.49
N ILE A 104 -15.69 -16.76 -9.75
CA ILE A 104 -16.37 -17.38 -10.90
C ILE A 104 -16.42 -18.90 -10.72
N LYS A 105 -15.29 -19.52 -10.35
CA LYS A 105 -15.23 -20.96 -10.12
C LYS A 105 -16.13 -21.41 -8.95
N GLN A 106 -16.23 -20.61 -7.90
CA GLN A 106 -17.07 -20.93 -6.74
C GLN A 106 -18.56 -20.96 -7.16
N PHE A 107 -19.04 -19.90 -7.83
CA PHE A 107 -20.44 -19.81 -8.26
C PHE A 107 -20.82 -20.81 -9.36
N ASN A 108 -19.88 -21.22 -10.21
CA ASN A 108 -20.13 -22.22 -11.26
C ASN A 108 -20.07 -23.67 -10.76
N HIS A 109 -19.58 -23.92 -9.53
CA HIS A 109 -19.61 -25.25 -8.91
C HIS A 109 -20.86 -25.48 -8.05
N ASP A 110 -21.50 -24.39 -7.60
CA ASP A 110 -22.75 -24.42 -6.83
C ASP A 110 -24.00 -24.40 -7.74
N LYS A 111 -23.82 -24.51 -9.07
CA LYS A 111 -24.87 -24.77 -10.08
C LYS A 111 -24.71 -26.17 -10.64
#